data_AF-A0A2T2VL47-F1
#
_entry.id   AF-A0A2T2VL47-F1
#
_cell.length_a   1.000
_cell.length_b   1.000
_cell.length_c   1.000
_cell.angle_alpha   90.00
_cell.angle_beta   90.00
_cell.angle_gamma   90.00
#
_symmetry.space_group_name_H-M   'P 1'
#
loop_
_entity.id
_entity.type
_entity.pdbx_description
1 polymer ?
#
loop_
_entity_poly.entity_id
_entity_poly.type
_entity_poly.pdbx_seq_one_letter_code
_entity_poly.pdbx_strand_id
1 'polypeptide(L)'
;MPKQEDTLKKVISHCKENGYVFQSSEIYDGLSAVYDFGPYGAELKRNIKDYWWKAMVQMHEEIVGLDSAIFMHPRTWEASGHLEQFNDPMIDNKESKKRYRADNLIEDHLEKIDKKIDKEVEQARKKFGDEFDQEHFKQTNPRVQKYQEQRDEIENRLKVAIDNNDLPELKQIIIDLDL
;
A
#
# COMPACT_ATOMS: atom_id res chain seq x y z
N MET A 1 -9.60 -4.48 13.67
CA MET A 1 -9.52 -4.54 12.19
C MET A 1 -10.57 -5.42 11.47
N PRO A 2 -11.25 -6.44 12.05
CA PRO A 2 -12.14 -7.32 11.25
C PRO A 2 -13.38 -6.59 10.67
N LYS A 3 -13.88 -5.55 11.34
CA LYS A 3 -15.07 -4.80 10.92
C LYS A 3 -14.87 -4.00 9.61
N GLN A 4 -13.64 -3.55 9.33
CA GLN A 4 -13.35 -2.79 8.09
C GLN A 4 -13.26 -3.70 6.88
N GLU A 5 -12.60 -4.86 7.00
CA GLU A 5 -12.57 -5.87 5.94
C GLU A 5 -13.97 -6.35 5.57
N ASP A 6 -14.84 -6.59 6.57
CA ASP A 6 -16.22 -7.02 6.34
C ASP A 6 -17.05 -5.92 5.66
N THR A 7 -16.76 -4.65 5.94
CA THR A 7 -17.44 -3.52 5.27
C THR A 7 -16.99 -3.41 3.82
N LEU A 8 -15.69 -3.52 3.55
CA LEU A 8 -15.16 -3.49 2.20
C LEU A 8 -15.70 -4.64 1.34
N LYS A 9 -15.76 -5.87 1.89
CA LYS A 9 -16.37 -7.02 1.20
C LYS A 9 -17.82 -6.76 0.80
N LYS A 10 -18.61 -6.14 1.68
CA LYS A 10 -20.00 -5.75 1.37
C LYS A 10 -20.08 -4.73 0.24
N VAL A 11 -19.20 -3.73 0.24
CA VAL A 11 -19.11 -2.73 -0.83
C VAL A 11 -18.74 -3.40 -2.16
N ILE A 12 -17.75 -4.29 -2.17
CA ILE A 12 -17.35 -5.03 -3.37
C ILE A 12 -18.52 -5.85 -3.91
N SER A 13 -19.24 -6.59 -3.06
CA SER A 13 -20.43 -7.36 -3.46
C SER A 13 -21.49 -6.46 -4.08
N HIS A 14 -21.79 -5.33 -3.42
CA HIS A 14 -22.76 -4.37 -3.93
C HIS A 14 -22.34 -3.80 -5.29
N CYS A 15 -21.09 -3.40 -5.46
CA CYS A 15 -20.57 -2.87 -6.72
C CYS A 15 -20.71 -3.88 -7.87
N LYS A 16 -20.42 -5.15 -7.60
CA LYS A 16 -20.53 -6.23 -8.59
C LYS A 16 -21.99 -6.53 -8.93
N GLU A 17 -22.85 -6.69 -7.92
CA GLU A 17 -24.26 -7.01 -8.10
C GLU A 17 -25.05 -5.90 -8.81
N ASN A 18 -24.67 -4.64 -8.58
CA ASN A 18 -25.42 -3.49 -9.08
C ASN A 18 -24.81 -2.86 -10.34
N GLY A 19 -23.78 -3.46 -10.95
CA GLY A 19 -23.24 -2.96 -12.22
C GLY A 19 -22.40 -1.69 -12.10
N TYR A 20 -21.59 -1.59 -11.04
CA TYR A 20 -20.58 -0.55 -10.90
C TYR A 20 -19.23 -0.97 -11.46
N VAL A 21 -18.61 -1.99 -10.90
CA VAL A 21 -17.23 -2.40 -11.26
C VAL A 21 -17.14 -3.91 -11.33
N PHE A 22 -16.49 -4.41 -12.38
CA PHE A 22 -16.25 -5.82 -12.64
C PHE A 22 -14.77 -6.09 -12.85
N GLN A 23 -14.34 -7.31 -12.52
CA GLN A 23 -13.01 -7.77 -12.88
C GLN A 23 -12.92 -7.89 -14.40
N SER A 24 -11.94 -7.23 -15.02
CA SER A 24 -11.82 -7.28 -16.47
C SER A 24 -11.45 -8.69 -16.91
N SER A 25 -12.06 -9.18 -18.01
CA SER A 25 -11.93 -10.55 -18.50
C SER A 25 -12.31 -11.64 -17.47
N GLU A 26 -13.28 -11.38 -16.58
CA GLU A 26 -13.67 -12.31 -15.51
C GLU A 26 -14.00 -13.74 -16.00
N ILE A 27 -14.61 -13.89 -17.19
CA ILE A 27 -14.94 -15.20 -17.78
C ILE A 27 -13.70 -15.99 -18.23
N TYR A 28 -12.52 -15.37 -18.24
CA TYR A 28 -11.22 -15.94 -18.57
C TYR A 28 -10.24 -15.76 -17.40
N ASP A 29 -10.70 -16.05 -16.18
CA ASP A 29 -9.95 -15.96 -14.91
C ASP A 29 -9.58 -14.54 -14.44
N GLY A 30 -9.90 -13.52 -15.24
CA GLY A 30 -9.66 -12.12 -14.91
C GLY A 30 -8.20 -11.67 -15.07
N LEU A 31 -8.01 -10.37 -15.29
CA LEU A 31 -6.69 -9.76 -15.35
C LEU A 31 -6.43 -8.90 -14.10
N SER A 32 -5.50 -9.34 -13.24
CA SER A 32 -5.17 -8.64 -11.99
C SER A 32 -4.96 -7.14 -12.20
N ALA A 33 -5.53 -6.33 -11.30
CA ALA A 33 -5.50 -4.87 -11.33
C ALA A 33 -6.19 -4.18 -12.53
N VAL A 34 -6.90 -4.92 -13.39
CA VAL A 34 -7.66 -4.36 -14.51
C VAL A 34 -9.16 -4.58 -14.30
N TYR A 35 -9.96 -3.51 -14.46
CA TYR A 35 -11.38 -3.52 -14.14
C TYR A 35 -12.21 -2.80 -15.20
N ASP A 36 -13.42 -3.30 -15.41
CA ASP A 36 -14.41 -2.73 -16.32
C ASP A 36 -15.52 -2.05 -15.53
N PHE A 37 -15.92 -0.85 -15.96
CA PHE A 37 -17.02 -0.11 -15.34
C PHE A 37 -18.35 -0.49 -16.00
N GLY A 38 -19.30 -0.99 -15.21
CA GLY A 38 -20.66 -1.29 -15.65
C GLY A 38 -21.50 -0.02 -15.88
N PRO A 39 -22.80 -0.15 -16.18
CA PRO A 39 -23.67 0.99 -16.51
C PRO A 39 -23.65 2.11 -15.45
N TYR A 40 -23.83 1.76 -14.17
CA TYR A 40 -23.81 2.76 -13.09
C TYR A 40 -22.40 3.22 -12.74
N GLY A 41 -21.40 2.37 -12.91
CA GLY A 41 -20.00 2.75 -12.71
C GLY A 41 -19.52 3.75 -13.75
N ALA A 42 -19.91 3.58 -15.01
CA ALA A 42 -19.57 4.49 -16.11
C ALA A 42 -20.18 5.88 -15.88
N GLU A 43 -21.46 5.94 -15.52
CA GLU A 43 -22.14 7.21 -15.19
C GLU A 43 -21.54 7.86 -13.94
N LEU A 44 -21.24 7.08 -12.89
CA LEU A 44 -20.59 7.60 -11.68
C LEU A 44 -19.21 8.19 -12.00
N LYS A 45 -18.37 7.45 -12.73
CA LYS A 45 -17.04 7.90 -13.16
C LYS A 45 -17.14 9.18 -13.99
N ARG A 46 -18.10 9.25 -14.92
CA ARG A 46 -18.34 10.43 -15.74
C ARG A 46 -18.75 11.63 -14.88
N ASN A 47 -19.73 11.46 -13.99
CA ASN A 47 -20.21 12.54 -13.12
C ASN A 47 -19.09 13.10 -12.23
N ILE A 48 -18.24 12.23 -11.68
CA ILE A 48 -17.07 12.65 -10.89
C ILE A 48 -16.08 13.43 -11.76
N LYS A 49 -15.76 12.94 -12.96
CA LYS A 49 -14.84 13.60 -13.89
C LYS A 49 -15.37 14.98 -14.30
N ASP A 50 -16.65 15.07 -14.65
CA ASP A 50 -17.28 16.31 -15.11
C ASP A 50 -17.39 17.33 -13.98
N TYR A 51 -17.74 16.88 -12.76
CA TYR A 51 -17.71 17.73 -11.57
C TYR A 51 -16.32 18.27 -11.28
N TRP A 52 -15.30 17.39 -11.29
CA TRP A 52 -13.92 17.79 -11.05
C TRP A 52 -13.41 18.77 -12.11
N TRP A 53 -13.70 18.53 -13.39
CA TRP A 53 -13.32 19.42 -14.48
C TRP A 53 -13.95 20.80 -14.33
N LYS A 54 -15.25 20.85 -14.01
CA LYS A 54 -15.93 22.11 -13.73
C LYS A 54 -15.30 22.84 -12.55
N ALA A 55 -15.12 22.14 -11.44
CA ALA A 55 -14.59 22.70 -10.22
C ALA A 55 -13.17 23.24 -10.43
N MET A 56 -12.27 22.47 -11.04
CA MET A 56 -10.85 22.80 -11.16
C MET A 56 -10.52 23.68 -12.37
N VAL A 57 -11.14 23.44 -13.54
CA VAL A 57 -10.75 24.12 -14.80
C VAL A 57 -11.69 25.28 -15.13
N GLN A 58 -13.01 25.11 -14.96
CA GLN A 58 -13.97 26.14 -15.37
C GLN A 58 -14.19 27.23 -14.32
N MET A 59 -13.93 26.92 -13.05
CA MET A 59 -14.17 27.84 -11.92
C MET A 59 -12.87 28.46 -11.35
N HIS A 60 -11.69 28.04 -11.82
CA HIS A 60 -10.41 28.67 -11.46
C HIS A 60 -9.80 29.38 -12.67
N GLU A 61 -9.22 30.56 -12.42
CA GLU A 61 -8.61 31.38 -13.47
C GLU A 61 -7.20 30.89 -13.88
N GLU A 62 -6.54 30.10 -13.01
CA GLU A 62 -5.13 29.71 -13.18
C GLU A 62 -4.93 28.28 -13.71
N ILE A 63 -6.01 27.57 -14.05
CA ILE A 63 -5.97 26.17 -14.47
C ILE A 63 -6.52 26.04 -15.89
N VAL A 64 -5.71 25.48 -16.79
CA VAL A 64 -6.07 25.24 -18.19
C VAL A 64 -6.25 23.75 -18.46
N GLY A 65 -7.28 23.41 -19.22
CA GLY A 65 -7.53 22.04 -19.66
C GLY A 65 -6.57 21.61 -20.77
N LEU A 66 -6.04 20.39 -20.68
CA LEU A 66 -5.19 19.75 -21.68
C LEU A 66 -5.59 18.28 -21.84
N ASP A 67 -5.59 17.79 -23.08
CA ASP A 67 -5.77 16.37 -23.39
C ASP A 67 -4.56 15.89 -24.21
N SER A 68 -3.79 14.96 -23.65
CA SER A 68 -2.51 14.50 -24.20
C SER A 68 -2.56 13.04 -24.60
N ALA A 69 -1.78 12.67 -25.63
CA ALA A 69 -1.65 11.28 -26.03
C ALA A 69 -1.00 10.40 -24.93
N ILE A 70 -1.45 9.14 -24.83
CA ILE A 70 -0.90 8.14 -23.91
C ILE A 70 0.50 7.69 -24.36
N PHE A 71 0.69 7.49 -25.67
CA PHE A 71 2.00 7.14 -26.21
C PHE A 71 2.88 8.37 -26.34
N MET A 72 4.02 8.35 -25.65
CA MET A 72 5.00 9.44 -25.63
C MET A 72 6.37 8.97 -26.13
N HIS A 73 7.17 9.92 -26.64
CA HIS A 73 8.54 9.65 -27.05
C HIS A 73 9.42 9.27 -25.84
N PRO A 74 10.31 8.25 -25.91
CA PRO A 74 11.08 7.77 -24.76
C PRO A 74 11.85 8.85 -23.99
N ARG A 75 12.43 9.83 -24.70
CA ARG A 75 13.13 10.98 -24.10
C ARG A 75 12.29 11.78 -23.10
N THR A 76 10.96 11.77 -23.22
CA THR A 76 10.07 12.44 -22.25
C THR A 76 10.14 11.75 -20.89
N TRP A 77 10.18 10.41 -20.87
CA TRP A 77 10.30 9.62 -19.63
C TRP A 77 11.69 9.70 -19.01
N GLU A 78 12.72 9.79 -19.86
CA GLU A 78 14.11 10.02 -19.43
C GLU A 78 14.26 11.40 -18.77
N ALA A 79 13.84 12.47 -19.46
CA ALA A 79 13.97 13.85 -18.97
C ALA A 79 13.15 14.12 -17.71
N SER A 80 12.08 13.36 -17.48
CA SER A 80 11.26 13.45 -16.26
C SER A 80 11.74 12.53 -15.13
N GLY A 81 12.79 11.72 -15.34
CA GLY A 81 13.35 10.82 -14.34
C GLY A 81 12.57 9.51 -14.13
N HIS A 82 11.49 9.27 -14.86
CA HIS A 82 10.66 8.06 -14.69
C HIS A 82 11.44 6.78 -14.94
N LEU A 83 12.42 6.79 -15.85
CA LEU A 83 13.22 5.60 -16.14
C LEU A 83 14.10 5.15 -14.96
N GLU A 84 14.53 6.08 -14.11
CA GLU A 84 15.44 5.80 -12.99
C GLU A 84 14.72 5.65 -11.66
N GLN A 85 13.61 6.39 -11.47
CA GLN A 85 12.95 6.52 -10.17
C GLN A 85 11.62 5.75 -10.07
N PHE A 86 10.96 5.45 -11.20
CA PHE A 86 9.67 4.77 -11.19
C PHE A 86 9.83 3.25 -11.35
N ASN A 87 10.50 2.63 -10.39
CA ASN A 87 10.66 1.18 -10.30
C ASN A 87 10.56 0.71 -8.85
N ASP A 88 10.01 -0.49 -8.66
CA ASP A 88 9.90 -1.13 -7.36
C ASP A 88 10.92 -2.28 -7.27
N PRO A 89 11.62 -2.44 -6.13
CA PRO A 89 12.54 -3.56 -5.93
C PRO A 89 11.76 -4.87 -5.86
N MET A 90 12.10 -5.82 -6.73
CA MET A 90 11.41 -7.11 -6.87
C MET A 90 12.36 -8.28 -6.56
N ILE A 91 11.82 -9.32 -5.91
CA ILE A 91 12.53 -10.56 -5.60
C ILE A 91 11.81 -11.76 -6.21
N ASP A 92 12.59 -12.64 -6.84
CA ASP A 92 12.14 -13.90 -7.40
C ASP A 92 12.44 -15.05 -6.41
N ASN A 93 11.40 -15.72 -5.94
CA ASN A 93 11.57 -16.98 -5.20
C ASN A 93 11.65 -18.15 -6.20
N LYS A 94 12.80 -18.82 -6.26
CA LYS A 94 13.06 -19.91 -7.24
C LYS A 94 12.26 -21.18 -6.97
N GLU A 95 11.81 -21.42 -5.74
CA GLU A 95 11.04 -22.60 -5.37
C GLU A 95 9.56 -22.44 -5.73
N SER A 96 8.97 -21.31 -5.35
CA SER A 96 7.57 -21.00 -5.64
C SER A 96 7.34 -20.41 -7.04
N LYS A 97 8.40 -19.95 -7.71
CA LYS A 97 8.37 -19.22 -8.99
C LYS A 97 7.50 -17.96 -8.96
N LYS A 98 7.28 -17.41 -7.76
CA LYS A 98 6.53 -16.17 -7.55
C LYS A 98 7.49 -15.00 -7.42
N ARG A 99 6.99 -13.83 -7.82
CA ARG A 99 7.65 -12.55 -7.62
C ARG A 99 6.99 -11.80 -6.49
N TYR A 100 7.80 -11.19 -5.65
CA TYR A 100 7.35 -10.39 -4.54
C TYR A 100 8.02 -9.03 -4.61
N ARG A 101 7.25 -8.01 -4.24
CA ARG A 101 7.76 -6.68 -3.93
C ARG A 101 8.55 -6.76 -2.62
N ALA A 102 9.83 -6.39 -2.66
CA ALA A 102 10.75 -6.59 -1.54
C ALA A 102 10.36 -5.72 -0.33
N ASP A 103 9.94 -4.49 -0.60
CA ASP A 103 9.39 -3.56 0.38
C ASP A 103 8.15 -4.15 1.08
N ASN A 104 7.17 -4.65 0.31
CA ASN A 104 5.95 -5.25 0.88
C ASN A 104 6.26 -6.44 1.81
N LEU A 105 7.24 -7.29 1.48
CA LEU A 105 7.62 -8.42 2.33
C LEU A 105 8.18 -7.96 3.68
N ILE A 106 9.00 -6.91 3.67
CA ILE A 106 9.60 -6.35 4.88
C ILE A 106 8.53 -5.59 5.68
N GLU A 107 7.65 -4.83 5.02
CA GLU A 107 6.51 -4.16 5.65
C GLU A 107 5.55 -5.15 6.33
N ASP A 108 5.23 -6.27 5.68
CA ASP A 108 4.43 -7.34 6.26
C ASP A 108 5.09 -7.94 7.52
N HIS A 109 6.43 -7.98 7.55
CA HIS A 109 7.17 -8.39 8.74
C HIS A 109 7.09 -7.35 9.85
N LEU A 110 7.26 -6.07 9.53
CA LEU A 110 7.12 -4.95 10.47
C LEU A 110 5.71 -4.94 11.10
N GLU A 111 4.67 -5.15 10.30
CA GLU A 111 3.29 -5.23 10.79
C GLU A 111 3.07 -6.40 11.76
N LYS A 112 3.79 -7.53 11.58
CA LYS A 112 3.76 -8.64 12.55
C LYS A 112 4.43 -8.26 13.87
N ILE A 113 5.47 -7.42 13.85
CA ILE A 113 6.10 -6.89 15.07
C ILE A 113 5.14 -5.92 15.77
N ASP A 114 4.49 -5.03 15.02
CA ASP A 114 3.48 -4.11 15.54
C ASP A 114 2.33 -4.85 16.24
N LYS A 115 1.83 -5.93 15.62
CA LYS A 115 0.83 -6.81 16.23
C LYS A 115 1.29 -7.46 17.54
N LYS A 116 2.59 -7.76 17.71
CA LYS A 116 3.13 -8.29 18.99
C LYS A 116 3.15 -7.20 20.05
N ILE A 117 3.58 -5.98 19.70
CA ILE A 117 3.58 -4.82 20.59
C ILE A 117 2.15 -4.53 21.06
N ASP A 118 1.21 -4.43 20.14
CA ASP A 118 -0.21 -4.17 20.44
C ASP A 118 -0.81 -5.23 21.37
N LYS A 119 -0.42 -6.50 21.19
CA LYS A 119 -0.88 -7.59 22.05
C LYS A 119 -0.36 -7.47 23.49
N GLU A 120 0.91 -7.09 23.67
CA GLU A 120 1.48 -6.86 25.01
C GLU A 120 0.82 -5.64 25.69
N VAL A 121 0.62 -4.55 24.93
CA VAL A 121 -0.08 -3.34 25.39
C VAL A 121 -1.51 -3.66 25.81
N GLU A 122 -2.27 -4.40 24.99
CA GLU A 122 -3.65 -4.78 25.30
C GLU A 122 -3.74 -5.70 26.52
N GLN A 123 -2.79 -6.61 26.71
CA GLN A 123 -2.71 -7.44 27.92
C GLN A 123 -2.41 -6.61 29.17
N ALA A 124 -1.53 -5.61 29.06
CA ALA A 124 -1.23 -4.71 30.15
C ALA A 124 -2.44 -3.83 30.49
N ARG A 125 -3.12 -3.28 29.49
CA ARG A 125 -4.37 -2.53 29.65
C ARG A 125 -5.42 -3.34 30.42
N LYS A 126 -5.60 -4.62 30.09
CA LYS A 126 -6.52 -5.52 30.81
C LYS A 126 -6.10 -5.79 32.26
N LYS A 127 -4.80 -5.74 32.58
CA LYS A 127 -4.27 -5.99 33.92
C LYS A 127 -4.30 -4.75 34.82
N PHE A 128 -4.01 -3.58 34.26
CA PHE A 128 -3.86 -2.31 35.00
C PHE A 128 -5.12 -1.41 34.93
N GLY A 129 -6.09 -1.72 34.06
CA GLY A 129 -7.38 -1.04 34.03
C GLY A 129 -7.27 0.45 33.72
N ASP A 130 -7.92 1.29 34.53
CA ASP A 130 -8.02 2.74 34.32
C ASP A 130 -6.72 3.50 34.64
N GLU A 131 -5.76 2.90 35.34
CA GLU A 131 -4.43 3.48 35.64
C GLU A 131 -3.39 3.18 34.54
N PHE A 132 -3.79 2.54 33.44
CA PHE A 132 -2.87 2.16 32.37
C PHE A 132 -2.48 3.35 31.49
N ASP A 133 -1.22 3.77 31.61
CA ASP A 133 -0.56 4.67 30.65
C ASP A 133 0.19 3.86 29.59
N GLN A 134 -0.30 3.93 28.35
CA GLN A 134 0.27 3.23 27.21
C GLN A 134 1.67 3.72 26.83
N GLU A 135 1.93 5.03 26.92
CA GLU A 135 3.21 5.61 26.54
C GLU A 135 4.27 5.24 27.57
N HIS A 136 3.93 5.36 28.85
CA HIS A 136 4.83 4.93 29.92
C HIS A 136 5.10 3.42 29.84
N PHE A 137 4.10 2.59 29.52
CA PHE A 137 4.29 1.14 29.39
C PHE A 137 5.19 0.77 28.21
N LYS A 138 5.04 1.40 27.05
CA LYS A 138 5.94 1.19 25.89
C LYS A 138 7.38 1.57 26.23
N GLN A 139 7.56 2.62 27.02
CA GLN A 139 8.88 3.10 27.43
C GLN A 139 9.51 2.32 28.59
N THR A 140 8.76 1.52 29.35
CA THR A 140 9.28 0.84 30.54
C THR A 140 9.30 -0.67 30.42
N ASN A 141 8.46 -1.26 29.56
CA ASN A 141 8.39 -2.71 29.41
C ASN A 141 9.57 -3.24 28.56
N PRO A 142 10.45 -4.10 29.11
CA PRO A 142 11.62 -4.59 28.40
C PRO A 142 11.31 -5.38 27.12
N ARG A 143 10.16 -6.05 27.05
CA ARG A 143 9.75 -6.81 25.85
C ARG A 143 9.26 -5.89 24.74
N VAL A 144 8.48 -4.87 25.10
CA VAL A 144 7.97 -3.89 24.13
C VAL A 144 9.11 -3.04 23.60
N GLN A 145 10.03 -2.59 24.45
CA GLN A 145 11.25 -1.91 24.02
C GLN A 145 12.05 -2.75 23.03
N LYS A 146 12.29 -4.03 23.32
CA LYS A 146 13.00 -4.93 22.41
C LYS A 146 12.30 -5.04 21.04
N TYR A 147 10.98 -5.15 21.01
CA TYR A 147 10.24 -5.20 19.74
C TYR A 147 10.29 -3.87 18.99
N GLN A 148 10.21 -2.75 19.71
CA GLN A 148 10.31 -1.41 19.12
C GLN A 148 11.71 -1.18 18.52
N GLU A 149 12.77 -1.53 19.24
CA GLU A 149 14.15 -1.45 18.75
C GLU A 149 14.34 -2.28 17.48
N GLN A 150 13.87 -3.53 17.47
CA GLN A 150 13.92 -4.40 16.28
C GLN A 150 13.17 -3.79 15.10
N ARG A 151 11.97 -3.26 15.34
CA ARG A 151 11.15 -2.62 14.31
C ARG A 151 11.85 -1.40 13.73
N ASP A 152 12.34 -0.51 14.59
CA ASP A 152 12.96 0.75 14.19
C ASP A 152 14.29 0.50 13.45
N GLU A 153 15.05 -0.51 13.86
CA GLU A 153 16.27 -0.94 13.14
C GLU A 153 15.95 -1.40 11.72
N ILE A 154 14.98 -2.31 11.56
CA ILE A 154 14.56 -2.83 10.24
C ILE A 154 13.99 -1.69 9.38
N GLU A 155 13.15 -0.83 9.94
CA GLU A 155 12.56 0.30 9.20
C GLU A 155 13.63 1.29 8.72
N ASN A 156 14.63 1.59 9.56
CA ASN A 156 15.72 2.46 9.16
C ASN A 156 16.60 1.83 8.08
N ARG A 157 16.93 0.54 8.18
CA ARG A 157 17.66 -0.19 7.14
C ARG A 157 16.87 -0.18 5.81
N LEU A 158 15.57 -0.43 5.86
CA LEU A 158 14.68 -0.41 4.69
C LEU A 158 14.68 0.97 4.02
N LYS A 159 14.49 2.06 4.78
CA LYS A 159 14.49 3.42 4.24
C LYS A 159 15.80 3.77 3.56
N VAL A 160 16.93 3.51 4.22
CA VAL A 160 18.26 3.78 3.67
C VAL A 160 18.51 2.96 2.40
N ALA A 161 18.07 1.70 2.37
CA ALA A 161 18.24 0.85 1.20
C ALA A 161 17.37 1.31 0.02
N ILE A 162 16.12 1.73 0.26
CA ILE A 162 15.22 2.25 -0.79
C ILE A 162 15.74 3.58 -1.34
N ASP A 163 16.08 4.54 -0.46
CA ASP A 163 16.52 5.88 -0.88
C ASP A 163 17.79 5.84 -1.74
N ASN A 164 18.68 4.88 -1.47
CA ASN A 164 19.92 4.68 -2.22
C ASN A 164 19.78 3.66 -3.38
N ASN A 165 18.59 3.08 -3.58
CA ASN A 165 18.36 1.98 -4.51
C ASN A 165 19.34 0.79 -4.32
N ASP A 166 19.66 0.46 -3.06
CA ASP A 166 20.60 -0.60 -2.67
C ASP A 166 19.90 -1.97 -2.62
N LEU A 167 19.76 -2.58 -3.80
CA LEU A 167 19.18 -3.92 -3.93
C LEU A 167 19.95 -5.02 -3.15
N PRO A 168 21.30 -4.99 -3.09
CA PRO A 168 22.04 -5.90 -2.20
C PRO A 168 21.62 -5.82 -0.73
N GLU A 169 21.47 -4.62 -0.17
CA GLU A 169 21.05 -4.45 1.23
C GLU A 169 19.61 -4.94 1.43
N LEU A 170 18.67 -4.62 0.52
CA LEU A 170 17.29 -5.14 0.60
C LEU A 170 17.25 -6.67 0.63
N LYS A 171 18.07 -7.31 -0.21
CA LYS A 171 18.20 -8.77 -0.20
C LYS A 171 18.77 -9.27 1.12
N GLN A 172 19.77 -8.58 1.68
CA GLN A 172 20.37 -8.97 2.96
C GLN A 172 19.37 -8.88 4.11
N ILE A 173 18.56 -7.80 4.17
CA ILE A 173 17.48 -7.66 5.16
C ILE A 173 16.53 -8.86 5.08
N ILE A 174 16.14 -9.27 3.87
CA ILE A 174 15.22 -10.40 3.68
C ILE A 174 15.83 -11.73 4.13
N ILE A 175 17.12 -11.94 3.87
CA ILE A 175 17.85 -13.13 4.37
C ILE A 175 17.94 -13.09 5.90
N ASP A 176 18.27 -11.95 6.49
CA ASP A 176 18.39 -11.78 7.94
C ASP A 176 17.05 -12.06 8.65
N LEU A 177 15.93 -11.75 7.98
CA LEU A 177 14.57 -11.95 8.48
C LEU A 177 13.94 -13.30 8.10
N ASP A 178 14.65 -14.14 7.33
CA ASP A 178 14.20 -15.45 6.84
C ASP A 178 12.82 -15.36 6.12
N LEU A 179 12.70 -14.39 5.20
CA LEU A 179 11.47 -14.06 4.45
C LEU A 179 11.39 -14.71 3.05
#